data_AF-A0A9D8K310-F1
#
_entry.id   AF-A0A9D8K310-F1
#
_cell.length_a   1.000
_cell.length_b   1.000
_cell.length_c   1.000
_cell.angle_alpha   90.00
_cell.angle_beta   90.00
_cell.angle_gamma   90.00
#
_symmetry.space_group_name_H-M   'P 1'
#
loop_
_entity.id
_entity.type
_entity.pdbx_description
1 polymer ?
#
loop_
_entity_poly.entity_id
_entity_poly.type
_entity_poly.pdbx_seq_one_letter_code
_entity_poly.pdbx_strand_id
1 'polypeptide(L)'
;MNLKLWFLETRPAFLLLSVVLAFLGTCIAWYDGAFHLGHAILAFIGLLLCHISVNVLNDYYDFKSGIDLKTKRTPFSGGSGFLPAAALKPRQVFWFGMICFFLAVPIGIYFVLVKGWMLLPLLAVGAICILLYTPLITKWGWPEWSPGIGLGTLPVLGAYFV
;
A
#
# COMPACT_ATOMS: atom_id res chain seq x y z
N MET A 1 -2.21 20.65 14.08
CA MET A 1 -1.87 19.41 13.35
C MET A 1 -1.35 19.81 11.97
N ASN A 2 -0.10 19.48 11.63
CA ASN A 2 0.49 19.92 10.37
C ASN A 2 0.10 18.95 9.24
N LEU A 3 -0.94 19.29 8.47
CA LEU A 3 -1.46 18.44 7.38
C LEU A 3 -0.42 18.13 6.31
N LYS A 4 0.48 19.08 6.02
CA LYS A 4 1.58 18.88 5.08
C LYS A 4 2.49 17.74 5.52
N LEU A 5 2.74 17.62 6.82
CA LEU A 5 3.63 16.60 7.35
C LEU A 5 3.02 15.20 7.24
N TRP A 6 1.73 15.07 7.55
CA TRP A 6 0.97 13.83 7.34
C TRP A 6 0.87 13.42 5.87
N PHE A 7 0.72 14.38 4.96
CA PHE A 7 0.75 14.10 3.52
C PHE A 7 2.14 13.63 3.06
N LEU A 8 3.23 14.20 3.59
CA LEU A 8 4.58 13.74 3.25
C LEU A 8 4.88 12.36 3.85
N GLU A 9 4.30 12.03 5.01
CA GLU A 9 4.43 10.72 5.65
C GLU A 9 3.87 9.58 4.77
N THR A 10 2.87 9.85 3.92
CA THR A 10 2.37 8.86 2.96
C THR A 10 3.31 8.56 1.80
N ARG A 11 4.46 9.27 1.73
CA ARG A 11 5.48 9.16 0.68
C ARG A 11 4.88 9.36 -0.73
N PRO A 12 4.36 10.55 -1.06
CA PRO A 12 3.57 10.80 -2.27
C PRO A 12 4.31 10.50 -3.58
N ALA A 13 5.64 10.61 -3.61
CA ALA A 13 6.45 10.24 -4.76
C ALA A 13 6.29 8.75 -5.14
N PHE A 14 6.12 7.86 -4.15
CA PHE A 14 5.91 6.43 -4.38
C PHE A 14 4.47 6.11 -4.77
N LEU A 15 3.50 6.92 -4.36
CA LEU A 15 2.08 6.72 -4.68
C LEU A 15 1.78 6.86 -6.19
N LEU A 16 2.67 7.49 -6.96
CA LEU A 16 2.60 7.49 -8.42
C LEU A 16 2.54 6.06 -9.00
N LEU A 17 3.18 5.09 -8.35
CA LEU A 17 3.11 3.68 -8.77
C LEU A 17 1.67 3.15 -8.70
N SER A 18 0.88 3.51 -7.69
CA SER A 18 -0.54 3.11 -7.62
C SER A 18 -1.35 3.64 -8.80
N VAL A 19 -1.05 4.86 -9.25
CA VAL A 19 -1.72 5.46 -10.42
C VAL A 19 -1.41 4.64 -11.66
N VAL A 20 -0.14 4.31 -11.88
CA VAL A 20 0.31 3.54 -13.05
C VAL A 20 -0.29 2.13 -13.05
N LEU A 21 -0.27 1.43 -11.91
CA LEU A 21 -0.77 0.05 -11.82
C LEU A 21 -2.30 -0.02 -11.97
N ALA A 22 -3.04 0.89 -11.33
CA ALA A 22 -4.50 0.96 -11.50
C ALA A 22 -4.86 1.31 -12.95
N PHE A 23 -4.16 2.26 -13.55
CA PHE A 23 -4.36 2.65 -14.94
C PHE A 23 -4.12 1.47 -15.88
N LEU A 24 -3.02 0.74 -15.71
CA LEU A 24 -2.71 -0.44 -16.52
C LEU A 24 -3.80 -1.51 -16.43
N GLY A 25 -4.19 -1.92 -15.21
CA GLY A 25 -5.26 -2.91 -15.03
C GLY A 25 -6.60 -2.46 -15.62
N THR A 26 -6.92 -1.17 -15.46
CA THR A 26 -8.12 -0.55 -16.05
C THR A 26 -8.08 -0.57 -17.59
N CYS A 27 -6.93 -0.29 -18.20
CA CYS A 27 -6.76 -0.35 -19.65
C CYS A 27 -6.94 -1.77 -20.20
N ILE A 28 -6.47 -2.79 -19.47
CA ILE A 28 -6.69 -4.19 -19.85
C ILE A 28 -8.18 -4.52 -19.76
N ALA A 29 -8.86 -4.10 -18.69
CA ALA A 29 -10.31 -4.31 -18.54
C ALA A 29 -11.12 -3.60 -19.64
N TRP A 30 -10.66 -2.41 -20.05
CA TRP A 30 -11.23 -1.69 -21.20
C TRP A 30 -11.06 -2.50 -22.48
N TYR A 31 -9.84 -2.96 -22.76
CA TYR A 31 -9.55 -3.72 -23.97
C TYR A 31 -10.44 -4.97 -24.10
N ASP A 32 -10.70 -5.64 -22.98
CA ASP A 32 -11.58 -6.83 -22.91
C ASP A 32 -13.08 -6.50 -22.84
N GLY A 33 -13.47 -5.22 -22.87
CA GLY A 33 -14.87 -4.78 -22.86
C GLY A 33 -15.56 -4.86 -21.49
N ALA A 34 -14.80 -5.05 -20.41
CA ALA A 34 -15.30 -5.17 -19.04
C ALA A 34 -15.20 -3.87 -18.21
N PHE A 35 -14.73 -2.77 -18.83
CA PHE A 35 -14.49 -1.51 -18.13
C PHE A 35 -15.75 -0.89 -17.53
N HIS A 36 -15.63 -0.47 -16.27
CA HIS A 36 -16.63 0.34 -15.59
C HIS A 36 -15.95 1.46 -14.79
N LEU A 37 -16.18 2.71 -15.19
CA LEU A 37 -15.53 3.89 -14.60
C LEU A 37 -15.67 3.97 -13.07
N GLY A 38 -16.86 3.72 -12.53
CA GLY A 38 -17.09 3.72 -11.09
C GLY A 38 -16.28 2.65 -10.33
N HIS A 39 -16.11 1.46 -10.91
CA HIS A 39 -15.31 0.39 -10.32
C HIS A 39 -13.82 0.75 -10.39
N ALA A 40 -13.36 1.28 -11.53
CA ALA A 40 -11.97 1.73 -11.69
C ALA A 40 -11.58 2.83 -10.68
N ILE A 41 -12.43 3.84 -10.47
CA ILE A 41 -12.19 4.90 -9.47
C ILE A 41 -12.15 4.32 -8.05
N LEU A 42 -13.12 3.48 -7.70
CA LEU A 42 -13.19 2.89 -6.36
C LEU A 42 -12.02 1.94 -6.08
N ALA A 43 -11.60 1.15 -7.09
CA ALA A 43 -10.45 0.28 -7.04
C ALA A 43 -9.15 1.08 -6.87
N PHE A 44 -9.01 2.19 -7.60
CA PHE A 44 -7.89 3.11 -7.42
C PHE A 44 -7.83 3.68 -6.00
N ILE A 45 -8.96 4.11 -5.43
CA ILE A 45 -9.02 4.60 -4.04
C ILE A 45 -8.59 3.50 -3.06
N GLY A 46 -9.09 2.27 -3.22
CA GLY A 46 -8.69 1.14 -2.40
C GLY A 46 -7.20 0.84 -2.50
N LEU A 47 -6.65 0.81 -3.72
CA LEU A 47 -5.22 0.60 -3.96
C LEU A 47 -4.36 1.73 -3.35
N LEU A 48 -4.81 2.97 -3.46
CA LEU A 48 -4.11 4.12 -2.88
C LEU A 48 -4.06 4.01 -1.35
N LEU A 49 -5.18 3.65 -0.70
CA LEU A 49 -5.24 3.42 0.74
C LEU A 49 -4.32 2.27 1.19
N CYS A 50 -4.30 1.16 0.43
CA CYS A 50 -3.39 0.05 0.67
C CYS A 50 -1.91 0.46 0.56
N HIS A 51 -1.56 1.24 -0.47
CA HIS A 51 -0.18 1.70 -0.67
C HIS A 51 0.25 2.71 0.41
N ILE A 52 -0.64 3.63 0.79
CA ILE A 52 -0.39 4.51 1.94
C ILE A 52 -0.15 3.67 3.20
N SER A 53 -0.99 2.66 3.45
CA SER A 53 -0.86 1.81 4.63
C SER A 53 0.49 1.11 4.70
N VAL A 54 0.93 0.42 3.63
CA VAL A 54 2.21 -0.30 3.65
C VAL A 54 3.40 0.65 3.81
N ASN A 55 3.37 1.85 3.19
CA ASN A 55 4.43 2.85 3.34
C ASN A 55 4.55 3.36 4.78
N VAL A 56 3.42 3.68 5.40
CA VAL A 56 3.37 4.24 6.76
C VAL A 56 3.69 3.17 7.82
N LEU A 57 3.18 1.95 7.65
CA LEU A 57 3.52 0.84 8.53
C LEU A 57 5.00 0.45 8.41
N ASN A 58 5.55 0.51 7.19
CA ASN A 58 6.98 0.33 6.97
C ASN A 58 7.81 1.35 7.76
N ASP A 59 7.47 2.64 7.69
CA ASP A 59 8.15 3.70 8.47
C ASP A 59 8.11 3.42 9.98
N TYR A 60 6.93 3.03 10.49
CA TYR A 60 6.78 2.67 11.91
C TYR A 60 7.66 1.48 12.33
N TYR A 61 7.66 0.40 11.56
CA TYR A 61 8.39 -0.82 11.93
C TYR A 61 9.90 -0.68 11.73
N ASP A 62 10.35 0.05 10.72
CA ASP A 62 11.77 0.35 10.50
C ASP A 62 12.30 1.23 11.64
N PHE A 63 11.56 2.28 12.04
CA PHE A 63 11.90 3.07 13.21
C PHE A 63 11.92 2.23 14.50
N LYS A 64 10.90 1.39 14.72
CA LYS A 64 10.81 0.52 15.90
C LYS A 64 11.97 -0.49 15.96
N SER A 65 12.45 -0.97 14.82
CA SER A 65 13.61 -1.86 14.74
C SER A 65 14.94 -1.14 15.03
N GLY A 66 14.95 0.19 14.96
CA GLY A 66 16.14 1.03 15.10
C GLY A 66 17.01 1.10 13.84
N ILE A 67 16.61 0.47 12.73
CA ILE A 67 17.39 0.50 11.48
C ILE A 67 17.47 1.90 10.89
N ASP A 68 16.39 2.69 10.98
CA ASP A 68 16.37 4.08 10.48
C ASP A 68 17.35 4.99 11.22
N LEU A 69 17.65 4.69 12.49
CA LEU A 69 18.61 5.44 13.29
C LEU A 69 20.07 5.11 12.93
N LYS A 70 20.30 3.98 12.26
CA LYS A 70 21.63 3.50 11.85
C LYS A 70 21.88 3.67 10.34
N THR A 71 20.81 3.88 9.57
CA THR A 71 20.88 3.99 8.11
C THR A 71 21.42 5.35 7.69
N LYS A 72 22.46 5.35 6.86
CA LYS A 72 22.88 6.56 6.14
C LYS A 72 21.92 6.80 4.98
N ARG A 73 21.13 7.87 5.06
CA ARG A 73 20.12 8.20 4.06
C ARG A 73 20.69 8.37 2.65
N THR A 74 19.95 7.84 1.69
CA THR A 74 20.09 8.10 0.25
C THR A 74 18.76 8.64 -0.29
N PRO A 75 18.68 9.14 -1.54
CA PRO A 75 17.42 9.58 -2.13
C PRO A 75 16.32 8.50 -2.17
N PHE A 76 16.67 7.23 -1.98
CA PHE A 76 15.77 6.08 -2.09
C PHE A 76 15.68 5.24 -0.79
N SER A 77 16.25 5.68 0.34
CA SER A 77 16.29 4.91 1.59
C SER A 77 16.05 5.75 2.85
N GLY A 78 15.80 5.07 3.97
CA GLY A 78 15.64 5.71 5.29
C GLY A 78 14.28 6.39 5.50
N GLY A 79 13.23 5.82 4.90
CA GLY A 79 11.83 6.19 5.10
C GLY A 79 11.46 7.66 4.92
N SER A 80 10.36 8.10 5.54
CA SER A 80 9.94 9.51 5.58
C SER A 80 10.91 10.33 6.43
N GLY A 81 11.52 9.70 7.44
CA GLY A 81 12.47 10.30 8.38
C GLY A 81 11.82 11.18 9.44
N PHE A 82 10.49 11.25 9.48
CA PHE A 82 9.78 12.04 10.49
C PHE A 82 9.84 11.40 11.88
N LEU A 83 9.91 10.06 11.96
CA LEU A 83 10.09 9.37 13.23
C LEU A 83 11.50 9.55 13.82
N PRO A 84 12.62 9.33 13.07
CA PRO A 84 13.97 9.67 13.53
C PRO A 84 14.13 11.14 13.95
N ALA A 85 13.47 12.06 13.25
CA ALA A 85 13.51 13.50 13.55
C ALA A 85 12.56 13.92 14.69
N ALA A 86 11.85 12.98 15.33
CA ALA A 86 10.83 13.23 16.35
C ALA A 86 9.71 14.21 15.93
N ALA A 87 9.46 14.34 14.62
CA ALA A 87 8.42 15.22 14.06
C ALA A 87 7.02 14.59 14.16
N LEU A 88 6.92 13.26 14.24
CA LEU A 88 5.70 12.50 14.49
C LEU A 88 5.89 11.52 15.64
N LYS A 89 4.80 11.16 16.32
CA LYS A 89 4.81 10.12 17.35
C LYS A 89 4.65 8.74 16.70
N PRO A 90 5.49 7.74 17.00
CA PRO A 90 5.39 6.40 16.41
C PRO A 90 4.01 5.76 16.53
N ARG A 91 3.36 5.93 17.68
CA ARG A 91 1.99 5.40 17.91
C ARG A 91 0.97 6.02 16.94
N GLN A 92 1.10 7.30 16.61
CA GLN A 92 0.18 7.95 15.67
C GLN A 92 0.42 7.48 14.23
N VAL A 93 1.69 7.30 13.84
CA VAL A 93 2.07 6.76 12.53
C VAL A 93 1.52 5.35 12.35
N PHE A 94 1.70 4.47 13.36
CA PHE A 94 1.12 3.12 13.33
C PHE A 94 -0.40 3.14 13.10
N TRP A 95 -1.13 3.93 13.91
CA TRP A 95 -2.58 3.99 13.77
C TRP A 95 -3.03 4.64 12.46
N PHE A 96 -2.29 5.60 11.93
CA PHE A 96 -2.57 6.16 10.61
C PHE A 96 -2.49 5.09 9.51
N GLY A 97 -1.42 4.29 9.50
CA GLY A 97 -1.27 3.16 8.57
C GLY A 97 -2.39 2.12 8.71
N MET A 98 -2.75 1.78 9.96
CA MET A 98 -3.85 0.85 10.24
C MET A 98 -5.22 1.39 9.83
N ILE A 99 -5.49 2.68 10.03
CA ILE A 99 -6.74 3.32 9.59
C ILE A 99 -6.84 3.25 8.07
N CYS A 100 -5.77 3.59 7.33
CA CYS A 100 -5.77 3.46 5.87
C CYS A 100 -6.06 2.01 5.42
N PHE A 101 -5.47 1.01 6.08
CA PHE A 101 -5.77 -0.39 5.82
C PHE A 101 -7.25 -0.71 6.06
N PHE A 102 -7.79 -0.36 7.23
CA PHE A 102 -9.19 -0.64 7.56
C PHE A 102 -10.19 0.12 6.71
N LEU A 103 -9.82 1.28 6.15
CA LEU A 103 -10.64 1.98 5.16
C LEU A 103 -10.64 1.29 3.78
N ALA A 104 -9.57 0.57 3.42
CA ALA A 104 -9.52 -0.21 2.20
C ALA A 104 -10.32 -1.52 2.29
N VAL A 105 -10.47 -2.09 3.50
CA VAL A 105 -11.17 -3.37 3.71
C VAL A 105 -12.63 -3.36 3.21
N PRO A 106 -13.48 -2.36 3.54
CA PRO A 106 -14.83 -2.26 2.99
C PRO A 106 -14.89 -2.22 1.46
N ILE A 107 -13.90 -1.59 0.81
CA ILE A 107 -13.81 -1.54 -0.65
C ILE A 107 -13.54 -2.94 -1.21
N GLY A 108 -12.61 -3.67 -0.60
CA GLY A 108 -12.35 -5.07 -0.95
C GLY A 108 -13.57 -5.97 -0.77
N ILE A 109 -14.28 -5.82 0.37
CA ILE A 109 -15.52 -6.55 0.64
C ILE A 109 -16.57 -6.26 -0.43
N TYR A 110 -16.77 -4.98 -0.77
CA TYR A 110 -17.68 -4.57 -1.84
C TYR A 110 -17.36 -5.28 -3.16
N PHE A 111 -16.10 -5.29 -3.60
CA PHE A 111 -15.75 -5.96 -4.86
C PHE A 111 -15.89 -7.48 -4.80
N VAL A 112 -15.63 -8.12 -3.66
CA VAL A 112 -15.89 -9.56 -3.48
C VAL A 112 -17.39 -9.86 -3.63
N LEU A 113 -18.27 -8.99 -3.14
CA LEU A 113 -19.71 -9.16 -3.27
C LEU A 113 -20.19 -8.97 -4.72
N VAL A 114 -19.60 -8.03 -5.46
CA VAL A 114 -20.03 -7.69 -6.84
C VAL A 114 -19.39 -8.57 -7.91
N LYS A 115 -18.11 -8.90 -7.76
CA LYS A 115 -17.31 -9.66 -8.76
C LYS A 115 -17.10 -11.13 -8.38
N GLY A 116 -17.42 -11.48 -7.14
CA GLY A 116 -17.38 -12.85 -6.65
C GLY A 116 -16.12 -13.17 -5.84
N TRP A 117 -16.18 -14.35 -5.22
CA TRP A 117 -15.20 -14.84 -4.25
C TRP A 117 -13.80 -15.10 -4.83
N MET A 118 -13.64 -15.19 -6.15
CA MET A 118 -12.34 -15.38 -6.79
C MET A 118 -11.37 -14.21 -6.59
N LEU A 119 -11.87 -13.03 -6.20
CA LEU A 119 -11.04 -11.88 -5.82
C LEU A 119 -10.44 -12.03 -4.41
N LEU A 120 -11.05 -12.85 -3.55
CA LEU A 120 -10.67 -12.99 -2.15
C LEU A 120 -9.20 -13.44 -1.94
N PRO A 121 -8.65 -14.42 -2.69
CA PRO A 121 -7.24 -14.78 -2.58
C PRO A 121 -6.29 -13.61 -2.87
N LEU A 122 -6.58 -12.78 -3.88
CA LEU A 122 -5.76 -11.61 -4.21
C LEU A 122 -5.76 -10.61 -3.05
N LEU A 123 -6.93 -10.32 -2.48
CA LEU A 123 -7.06 -9.41 -1.34
C LEU A 123 -6.39 -9.96 -0.08
N ALA A 124 -6.50 -11.27 0.17
CA ALA A 124 -5.88 -11.93 1.30
C ALA A 124 -4.35 -11.86 1.22
N VAL A 125 -3.77 -12.19 0.05
CA VAL A 125 -2.32 -12.06 -0.16
C VAL A 125 -1.89 -10.59 -0.05
N GLY A 126 -2.64 -9.66 -0.63
CA GLY A 126 -2.39 -8.22 -0.49
C GLY A 126 -2.39 -7.76 0.98
N ALA A 127 -3.36 -8.20 1.78
CA ALA A 127 -3.44 -7.88 3.20
C ALA A 127 -2.26 -8.46 3.99
N ILE A 128 -1.86 -9.71 3.69
CA ILE A 128 -0.67 -10.34 4.28
C ILE A 128 0.58 -9.53 3.94
N CYS A 129 0.77 -9.15 2.67
CA CYS A 129 1.87 -8.30 2.26
C CYS A 129 1.85 -6.98 3.04
N ILE A 130 0.73 -6.27 3.12
CA ILE A 130 0.67 -4.98 3.83
C ILE A 130 1.03 -5.12 5.32
N LEU A 131 0.42 -6.07 6.02
CA LEU A 131 0.54 -6.19 7.48
C LEU A 131 1.83 -6.88 7.92
N LEU A 132 2.33 -7.83 7.14
CA LEU A 132 3.48 -8.66 7.52
C LEU A 132 4.77 -8.28 6.78
N TYR A 133 4.74 -7.38 5.78
CA TYR A 133 5.92 -7.01 5.00
C TYR A 133 7.10 -6.63 5.89
N THR A 134 7.00 -5.54 6.63
CA THR A 134 8.12 -5.05 7.46
C THR A 134 8.34 -5.81 8.79
N PRO A 135 7.32 -6.27 9.53
CA PRO A 135 7.58 -6.97 10.79
C PRO A 135 8.09 -8.41 10.60
N LEU A 136 7.83 -9.05 9.46
CA LEU A 136 8.16 -10.46 9.21
C LEU A 136 8.86 -10.70 7.88
N ILE A 137 8.27 -10.34 6.74
CA ILE A 137 8.74 -10.76 5.41
C ILE A 137 10.13 -10.19 5.11
N THR A 138 10.40 -8.92 5.43
CA THR A 138 11.72 -8.28 5.24
C THR A 138 12.85 -8.95 6.03
N LYS A 139 12.52 -9.79 7.01
CA LYS A 139 13.49 -10.57 7.79
C LYS A 139 13.75 -11.95 7.21
N TRP A 140 13.06 -12.34 6.14
CA TRP A 140 13.35 -13.55 5.39
C TRP A 140 14.59 -13.31 4.50
N GLY A 141 15.24 -14.38 4.05
CA GLY A 141 16.44 -14.27 3.20
C GLY A 141 16.17 -13.84 1.76
N TRP A 142 14.91 -13.64 1.38
CA TRP A 142 14.44 -13.37 0.01
C TRP A 142 13.11 -12.60 0.05
N PRO A 143 13.04 -11.39 0.63
CA PRO A 143 11.79 -10.65 0.80
C PRO A 143 11.23 -10.04 -0.49
N GLU A 144 12.01 -9.98 -1.57
CA GLU A 144 11.77 -9.19 -2.78
C GLU A 144 10.57 -9.67 -3.60
N TRP A 145 10.15 -10.92 -3.43
CA TRP A 145 8.91 -11.41 -4.05
C TRP A 145 7.69 -10.59 -3.58
N SER A 146 7.65 -10.17 -2.31
CA SER A 146 6.51 -9.47 -1.72
C SER A 146 6.24 -8.10 -2.34
N PRO A 147 7.21 -7.17 -2.44
CA PRO A 147 7.00 -5.91 -3.16
C PRO A 147 6.78 -6.14 -4.66
N GLY A 148 7.41 -7.17 -5.26
CA GLY A 148 7.16 -7.53 -6.66
C GLY A 148 5.70 -7.90 -6.95
N ILE A 149 5.07 -8.69 -6.08
CA ILE A 149 3.64 -9.03 -6.22
C ILE A 149 2.73 -7.91 -5.72
N GLY A 150 3.05 -7.31 -4.57
CA GLY A 150 2.16 -6.37 -3.85
C GLY A 150 2.12 -4.98 -4.45
N LEU A 151 3.21 -4.54 -5.09
CA LEU A 151 3.34 -3.28 -5.81
C LEU A 151 3.59 -3.52 -7.31
N GLY A 152 3.05 -4.62 -7.83
CA GLY A 152 3.15 -4.99 -9.24
C GLY A 152 1.95 -5.81 -9.68
N THR A 153 2.06 -7.14 -9.60
CA THR A 153 1.08 -8.08 -10.16
C THR A 153 -0.31 -7.96 -9.53
N LEU A 154 -0.41 -7.94 -8.19
CA LEU A 154 -1.70 -7.97 -7.49
C LEU A 154 -2.55 -6.71 -7.77
N PRO A 155 -2.00 -5.47 -7.70
CA PRO A 155 -2.75 -4.28 -8.07
C PRO A 155 -3.30 -4.30 -9.50
N VAL A 156 -2.49 -4.76 -10.47
CA VAL A 156 -2.90 -4.82 -11.89
C VAL A 156 -4.02 -5.85 -12.07
N LEU A 157 -3.86 -7.06 -11.52
CA LEU A 157 -4.90 -8.08 -11.56
C LEU A 157 -6.17 -7.64 -10.83
N GLY A 158 -6.04 -7.01 -9.67
CA GLY A 158 -7.16 -6.50 -8.90
C GLY A 158 -7.95 -5.44 -9.67
N ALA A 159 -7.25 -4.47 -10.28
CA ALA A 159 -7.88 -3.43 -11.10
C ALA A 159 -8.47 -3.97 -12.42
N TYR A 160 -7.90 -5.03 -12.98
CA TYR A 160 -8.46 -5.72 -14.14
C TYR A 160 -9.76 -6.49 -13.81
N PHE A 161 -9.80 -7.11 -12.64
CA PHE A 161 -10.92 -7.97 -12.23
C PHE A 161 -12.21 -7.19 -11.92
N VAL A 162 -12.09 -5.90 -11.62
CA VAL A 162 -13.18 -5.06 -11.10
C VAL A 162 -13.70 -4.04 -12.09
#